data_AF-A0A7U9T641-F1
#
_entry.id   AF-A0A7U9T641-F1
#
_cell.length_a   1.000
_cell.length_b   1.000
_cell.length_c   1.000
_cell.angle_alpha   90.00
_cell.angle_beta   90.00
_cell.angle_gamma   90.00
#
_symmetry.space_group_name_H-M   'P 1'
#
loop_
_entity.id
_entity.type
_entity.pdbx_description
1 polymer ?
#
loop_
_entity_poly.entity_id
_entity_poly.type
_entity_poly.pdbx_seq_one_letter_code
_entity_poly.pdbx_strand_id
1 'polypeptide(L)'
;MKKNVRWKDILMLQAVFLIYSASSVVSKFASGKELFSLEFIFFYGLDVLILGIYALIWQQVIKKFELSVAYANKAVTLIWALVWGILIFHEKITVFKVAGILLVMAGIFILNSEEGKES
;
A
#
# COMPACT_ATOMS: atom_id res chain seq x y z
N MET A 1 -3.44 19.03 21.34
CA MET A 1 -3.92 19.96 20.28
C MET A 1 -4.59 19.14 19.19
N LYS A 2 -5.92 19.25 19.03
CA LYS A 2 -6.69 18.55 17.97
C LYS A 2 -6.21 19.05 16.60
N LYS A 3 -5.29 18.33 15.97
CA LYS A 3 -4.88 18.60 14.58
C LYS A 3 -6.05 18.22 13.70
N ASN A 4 -6.77 19.23 13.20
CA ASN A 4 -7.73 19.05 12.12
C ASN A 4 -6.98 18.40 10.95
N VAL A 5 -7.18 17.10 10.75
CA VAL A 5 -6.70 16.40 9.55
C VAL A 5 -7.37 17.08 8.37
N ARG A 6 -6.63 17.93 7.65
CA ARG A 6 -7.21 18.69 6.55
C ARG A 6 -7.44 17.71 5.41
N TRP A 7 -8.45 17.96 4.60
CA TRP A 7 -8.76 17.09 3.46
C TRP A 7 -7.58 16.92 2.48
N LYS A 8 -6.72 17.95 2.40
CA LYS A 8 -5.42 17.91 1.69
C LYS A 8 -4.48 16.84 2.22
N ASP A 9 -4.47 16.61 3.53
CA ASP A 9 -3.63 15.64 4.21
C ASP A 9 -4.13 14.21 3.88
N ILE A 10 -5.46 13.98 3.86
CA ILE A 10 -6.07 12.71 3.40
C ILE A 10 -5.79 12.44 1.92
N LEU A 11 -5.91 13.46 1.07
CA LEU A 11 -5.58 13.36 -0.36
C LEU A 11 -4.10 13.02 -0.59
N MET A 12 -3.20 13.62 0.19
CA MET A 12 -1.78 13.31 0.12
C MET A 12 -1.51 11.86 0.51
N LEU A 13 -2.21 11.35 1.51
CA LEU A 13 -2.16 9.95 1.90
C LEU A 13 -2.64 9.04 0.75
N GLN A 14 -3.82 9.31 0.20
CA GLN A 14 -4.38 8.56 -0.94
C GLN A 14 -3.43 8.55 -2.14
N ALA A 15 -2.80 9.67 -2.48
CA ALA A 15 -1.82 9.75 -3.55
C ALA A 15 -0.60 8.85 -3.29
N VAL A 16 -0.11 8.83 -2.06
CA VAL A 16 1.01 7.94 -1.66
C VAL A 16 0.64 6.47 -1.79
N PHE A 17 -0.58 6.09 -1.38
CA PHE A 17 -1.07 4.73 -1.56
C PHE A 17 -1.30 4.36 -3.02
N LEU A 18 -1.73 5.32 -3.83
CA LEU A 18 -1.90 5.12 -5.26
C LEU A 18 -0.56 4.83 -5.94
N ILE A 19 0.48 5.63 -5.63
CA ILE A 19 1.85 5.40 -6.12
C ILE A 19 2.37 4.04 -5.67
N TYR A 20 2.20 3.68 -4.40
CA TYR A 20 2.59 2.36 -3.90
C TYR A 20 1.84 1.22 -4.58
N SER A 21 0.54 1.38 -4.80
CA SER A 21 -0.28 0.38 -5.49
C SER A 21 0.17 0.19 -6.94
N ALA A 22 0.62 1.25 -7.62
CA ALA A 22 1.18 1.16 -8.95
C ALA A 22 2.48 0.33 -8.97
N SER A 23 3.34 0.49 -7.95
CA SER A 23 4.52 -0.38 -7.77
C SER A 23 4.11 -1.85 -7.70
N SER A 24 3.07 -2.21 -6.94
CA SER A 24 2.59 -3.61 -6.86
C SER A 24 2.19 -4.21 -8.22
N VAL A 25 1.64 -3.39 -9.12
CA VAL A 25 1.28 -3.80 -10.48
C VAL A 25 2.53 -4.04 -11.31
N VAL A 26 3.49 -3.12 -11.28
CA VAL A 26 4.75 -3.22 -12.03
C VAL A 26 5.57 -4.41 -11.55
N SER A 27 5.68 -4.61 -10.24
CA SER A 27 6.31 -5.79 -9.61
C SER A 27 5.68 -7.10 -10.09
N LYS A 28 4.35 -7.13 -10.26
CA LYS A 28 3.64 -8.32 -10.76
C LYS A 28 3.86 -8.57 -12.25
N PHE A 29 4.04 -7.53 -13.06
CA PHE A 29 4.49 -7.70 -14.44
C PHE A 29 5.95 -8.19 -14.50
N ALA A 30 6.83 -7.67 -13.64
CA ALA A 30 8.22 -8.10 -13.57
C ALA A 30 8.35 -9.58 -13.16
N SER A 31 7.55 -10.05 -12.21
CA SER A 31 7.61 -11.46 -11.75
C SER A 31 7.16 -12.48 -12.79
N GLY A 32 6.42 -12.06 -13.82
CA GLY A 32 6.03 -12.90 -14.95
C GLY A 32 7.06 -12.97 -16.08
N LYS A 33 8.19 -12.25 -15.98
CA LYS A 33 9.26 -12.23 -16.99
C LYS A 33 10.44 -13.11 -16.56
N GLU A 34 11.20 -13.60 -17.53
CA GLU A 34 12.43 -14.34 -17.24
C GLU A 34 13.42 -13.48 -16.46
N LEU A 35 14.04 -14.08 -15.44
CA LEU A 35 15.06 -13.44 -14.63
C LEU A 35 16.21 -12.98 -15.53
N PHE A 36 16.65 -11.75 -15.36
CA PHE A 36 17.70 -11.08 -16.17
C PHE A 36 17.33 -10.79 -17.65
N SER A 37 16.08 -10.96 -18.07
CA SER A 37 15.64 -10.42 -19.36
C SER A 37 15.68 -8.88 -19.37
N LEU A 38 15.83 -8.29 -20.56
CA LEU A 38 15.83 -6.83 -20.75
C LEU A 38 14.51 -6.21 -20.26
N GLU A 39 13.40 -6.93 -20.46
CA GLU A 39 12.08 -6.57 -19.93
C GLU A 39 12.04 -6.62 -18.41
N PHE A 40 12.61 -7.65 -17.78
CA PHE A 40 12.69 -7.75 -16.32
C PHE A 40 13.46 -6.57 -15.72
N ILE A 41 14.63 -6.23 -16.27
CA ILE A 41 15.43 -5.09 -15.78
C ILE A 41 14.66 -3.78 -15.93
N PHE A 42 13.93 -3.59 -17.04
CA PHE A 42 13.11 -2.41 -17.25
C PHE A 42 11.95 -2.29 -16.23
N PHE A 43 11.14 -3.34 -16.09
CA PHE A 43 10.01 -3.33 -15.14
C PHE A 43 10.50 -3.25 -13.69
N TYR A 44 11.55 -3.97 -13.34
CA TYR A 44 12.14 -3.91 -11.99
C TYR A 44 12.76 -2.54 -11.70
N GLY A 45 13.48 -1.95 -12.65
CA GLY A 45 14.04 -0.60 -12.51
C GLY A 45 12.93 0.46 -12.35
N LEU A 46 11.84 0.33 -13.11
CA LEU A 46 10.66 1.18 -12.95
C LEU A 46 10.01 1.02 -11.57
N ASP A 47 9.89 -0.21 -11.07
CA ASP A 47 9.36 -0.49 -9.74
C ASP A 47 10.22 0.15 -8.63
N VAL A 48 11.54 0.01 -8.73
CA VAL A 48 12.50 0.66 -7.81
C VAL A 48 12.37 2.18 -7.84
N LEU A 49 12.19 2.77 -9.02
CA LEU A 49 12.01 4.22 -9.17
C LEU A 49 10.71 4.69 -8.50
N ILE A 50 9.61 3.96 -8.73
CA ILE A 50 8.31 4.23 -8.09
C ILE A 50 8.44 4.13 -6.56
N LEU A 51 9.11 3.08 -6.06
CA LEU A 51 9.37 2.91 -4.63
C LEU A 51 10.26 4.02 -4.06
N GLY A 52 11.22 4.51 -4.82
CA GLY A 52 12.05 5.66 -4.44
C GLY A 52 11.22 6.94 -4.28
N ILE A 53 10.34 7.25 -5.24
CA ILE A 53 9.41 8.39 -5.15
C ILE A 53 8.48 8.21 -3.95
N TYR A 54 7.91 7.02 -3.80
CA TYR A 54 7.07 6.67 -2.66
C TYR A 54 7.80 6.92 -1.34
N ALA A 55 9.04 6.47 -1.19
CA ALA A 55 9.81 6.63 0.04
C ALA A 55 10.02 8.11 0.40
N LEU A 56 10.32 8.96 -0.59
CA LEU A 56 10.49 10.40 -0.36
C LEU A 56 9.21 11.07 0.13
N ILE A 57 8.05 10.73 -0.46
CA ILE A 57 6.77 11.29 -0.06
C ILE A 57 6.34 10.70 1.30
N TRP A 58 6.54 9.40 1.50
CA TRP A 58 6.26 8.70 2.76
C TRP A 58 7.04 9.28 3.93
N GLN A 59 8.29 9.65 3.71
CA GLN A 59 9.12 10.31 4.72
C GLN A 59 8.56 11.68 5.14
N GLN A 60 7.82 12.36 4.27
CA GLN A 60 7.10 13.59 4.62
C GLN A 60 5.78 13.31 5.34
N VAL A 61 5.11 12.20 5.02
CA VAL A 61 3.87 11.76 5.67
C VAL A 61 4.15 11.39 7.13
N ILE A 62 5.14 10.54 7.42
CA ILE A 62 5.45 10.13 8.80
C ILE A 62 5.79 11.31 9.71
N LYS A 63 6.41 12.38 9.17
CA LYS A 63 6.70 13.59 9.96
C LYS A 63 5.44 14.37 10.35
N LYS A 64 4.30 14.15 9.69
CA LYS A 64 3.05 14.91 9.86
C LYS A 64 1.93 14.12 10.54
N PHE A 65 1.90 12.80 10.39
CA PHE A 65 0.83 11.92 10.87
C PHE A 65 1.30 10.96 11.97
N GLU A 66 0.39 10.59 12.86
CA GLU A 66 0.63 9.57 13.89
C GLU A 66 0.68 8.16 13.28
N LEU A 67 1.44 7.26 13.91
CA LEU A 67 1.65 5.87 13.46
C LEU A 67 0.33 5.10 13.32
N SER A 68 -0.65 5.35 14.20
CA SER A 68 -2.01 4.80 14.12
C SER A 68 -2.68 5.07 12.75
N VAL A 69 -2.50 6.26 12.17
CA VAL A 69 -3.01 6.59 10.84
C VAL A 69 -2.28 5.76 9.77
N ALA A 70 -0.97 5.58 9.89
CA ALA A 70 -0.22 4.75 8.95
C ALA A 70 -0.69 3.28 8.97
N TYR A 71 -0.97 2.71 10.14
CA TYR A 71 -1.49 1.35 10.29
C TYR A 71 -2.90 1.20 9.73
N ALA A 72 -3.81 2.12 10.04
CA ALA A 72 -5.17 2.10 9.48
C ALA A 72 -5.14 2.14 7.95
N ASN A 73 -4.19 2.88 7.36
CA ASN A 73 -4.06 2.97 5.91
C ASN A 73 -3.31 1.80 5.26
N LYS A 74 -2.55 0.99 6.00
CA LYS A 74 -1.95 -0.26 5.48
C LYS A 74 -3.01 -1.23 4.94
N ALA A 75 -4.20 -1.24 5.54
CA ALA A 75 -5.36 -1.99 5.05
C ALA A 75 -5.86 -1.46 3.69
N VAL A 76 -5.85 -0.15 3.48
CA VAL A 76 -6.26 0.50 2.23
C VAL A 76 -5.34 0.10 1.07
N THR A 77 -4.05 -0.04 1.33
CA THR A 77 -3.08 -0.54 0.35
C THR A 77 -3.42 -1.94 -0.15
N LEU A 78 -3.85 -2.82 0.76
CA LEU A 78 -4.24 -4.20 0.45
C LEU A 78 -5.49 -4.23 -0.44
N ILE A 79 -6.45 -3.34 -0.17
CA ILE A 79 -7.65 -3.17 -0.99
C ILE A 79 -7.28 -2.71 -2.41
N TRP A 80 -6.39 -1.74 -2.55
CA TRP A 80 -5.93 -1.29 -3.87
C TRP A 80 -5.19 -2.40 -4.64
N ALA A 81 -4.36 -3.19 -3.98
CA ALA A 81 -3.68 -4.32 -4.61
C ALA A 81 -4.68 -5.34 -5.18
N LEU A 82 -5.77 -5.63 -4.48
CA LEU A 82 -6.88 -6.44 -5.00
C LEU A 82 -7.58 -5.79 -6.18
N VAL A 83 -7.91 -4.50 -6.09
CA VAL A 83 -8.58 -3.76 -7.16
C VAL A 83 -7.78 -3.87 -8.45
N TRP A 84 -6.47 -3.64 -8.39
CA TRP A 84 -5.59 -3.84 -9.55
C TRP A 84 -5.49 -5.31 -9.97
N GLY A 85 -5.44 -6.25 -9.01
CA GLY A 85 -5.48 -7.68 -9.26
C GLY A 85 -6.68 -8.12 -10.09
N ILE A 86 -7.86 -7.55 -9.82
CA ILE A 86 -9.10 -7.85 -10.55
C ILE A 86 -9.14 -7.09 -11.88
N LEU A 87 -8.84 -5.78 -11.88
CA LEU A 87 -8.99 -4.93 -13.07
C LEU A 87 -7.94 -5.22 -14.16
N ILE A 88 -6.68 -5.43 -13.77
CA ILE A 88 -5.58 -5.60 -14.73
C ILE A 88 -5.34 -7.08 -14.99
N PHE A 89 -5.29 -7.89 -13.92
CA PHE A 89 -4.90 -9.29 -14.01
C PHE A 89 -6.08 -10.26 -14.05
N HIS A 90 -7.32 -9.74 -14.02
CA HIS A 90 -8.56 -10.54 -14.08
C HIS A 90 -8.58 -11.69 -13.07
N GLU A 91 -7.99 -11.45 -11.89
CA GLU A 91 -7.89 -12.49 -10.87
C GLU A 91 -9.25 -12.85 -10.30
N LYS A 92 -9.52 -14.15 -10.20
CA LYS A 92 -10.67 -14.64 -9.43
C LYS A 92 -10.43 -14.38 -7.95
N ILE A 93 -11.35 -13.65 -7.32
CA ILE A 93 -11.38 -13.51 -5.86
C ILE A 93 -11.83 -14.86 -5.29
N THR A 94 -10.91 -15.59 -4.70
CA THR A 94 -11.22 -16.83 -3.99
C THR A 94 -11.56 -16.53 -2.53
N VAL A 95 -12.35 -17.41 -1.90
CA VAL A 95 -12.71 -17.29 -0.48
C VAL A 95 -11.46 -17.20 0.41
N PHE A 96 -10.38 -17.89 0.04
CA PHE A 96 -9.09 -17.82 0.73
C PHE A 96 -8.45 -16.42 0.67
N LYS A 97 -8.53 -15.71 -0.47
CA LYS A 97 -8.02 -14.33 -0.55
C LYS A 97 -8.78 -13.43 0.43
N VAL A 98 -10.12 -13.53 0.42
CA VAL A 98 -11.00 -12.75 1.32
C VAL A 98 -10.69 -13.06 2.79
N ALA A 99 -10.56 -14.33 3.15
CA ALA A 99 -10.19 -14.75 4.50
C ALA A 99 -8.82 -14.19 4.93
N GLY A 100 -7.82 -14.23 4.04
CA GLY A 100 -6.50 -13.65 4.31
C GLY A 100 -6.55 -12.14 4.56
N ILE A 101 -7.34 -11.41 3.77
CA ILE A 101 -7.55 -9.96 3.96
C ILE A 101 -8.23 -9.66 5.28
N LEU A 102 -9.29 -10.39 5.62
CA LEU A 102 -9.99 -10.26 6.89
C LEU A 102 -9.05 -10.51 8.08
N LEU A 103 -8.17 -11.51 7.98
CA LEU A 103 -7.17 -11.81 8.99
C LEU A 103 -6.15 -10.68 9.16
N VAL A 104 -5.65 -10.11 8.05
CA VAL A 104 -4.76 -8.95 8.09
C VAL A 104 -5.45 -7.74 8.71
N MET A 105 -6.71 -7.46 8.34
CA MET A 105 -7.48 -6.36 8.93
C MET A 105 -7.72 -6.56 10.42
N ALA A 106 -8.01 -7.79 10.86
CA ALA A 106 -8.14 -8.11 12.27
C ALA A 106 -6.83 -7.86 13.03
N GLY A 107 -5.68 -8.25 12.46
CA GLY A 107 -4.36 -7.96 13.04
C GLY A 107 -4.09 -6.45 13.17
N ILE A 108 -4.42 -5.66 12.15
CA ILE A 108 -4.30 -4.20 12.19
C ILE A 108 -5.21 -3.60 13.27
N PHE A 109 -6.44 -4.11 13.40
CA PHE A 109 -7.37 -3.65 14.42
C PHE A 109 -6.87 -3.92 15.85
N ILE A 110 -6.34 -5.12 16.10
CA ILE A 110 -5.77 -5.48 17.40
C ILE A 110 -4.58 -4.56 17.74
N LEU A 111 -3.63 -4.39 16.83
CA LEU A 111 -2.45 -3.53 17.04
C LEU A 111 -2.84 -2.07 17.32
N ASN A 112 -3.79 -1.53 16.56
CA ASN A 112 -4.27 -0.17 16.77
C ASN A 112 -5.06 -0.02 18.08
N SER A 113 -5.71 -1.09 18.56
CA SER A 113 -6.45 -1.07 19.83
C SER A 113 -5.54 -1.12 21.06
N GLU A 114 -4.30 -1.60 20.92
CA GLU A 114 -3.28 -1.55 21.97
C GLU A 114 -2.60 -0.18 22.03
N GLU A 115 -2.30 0.45 20.89
CA GLU A 115 -1.78 1.84 20.82
C GLU A 115 -2.72 2.85 21.52
N GLY A 116 -4.03 2.61 21.50
CA GLY A 116 -5.01 3.47 22.19
C GLY A 116 -5.08 3.32 23.71
N LYS A 117 -4.39 2.33 24.31
CA LYS A 117 -4.41 2.07 25.77
C LYS A 117 -3.18 2.62 26.51
N GLU A 118 -2.15 3.06 25.78
CA GLU A 118 -0.93 3.64 26.36
C GLU A 118 -0.90 5.19 26.33
N SER A 119 -1.99 5.85 25.89
CA SER A 119 -2.07 7.31 25.77
C SER A 119 -2.96 8.00 26.80
#